data_AF-A0A8H7US40-F1
#
_entry.id   AF-A0A8H7US40-F1
#
_cell.length_a   1.000
_cell.length_b   1.000
_cell.length_c   1.000
_cell.angle_alpha   90.00
_cell.angle_beta   90.00
_cell.angle_gamma   90.00
#
_symmetry.space_group_name_H-M   'P 1'
#
loop_
_entity.id
_entity.type
_entity.pdbx_description
1 polymer ?
#
loop_
_entity_poly.entity_id
_entity_poly.type
_entity_poly.pdbx_seq_one_letter_code
_entity_poly.pdbx_strand_id
1 'polypeptide(L)'
;MSEQIDLVKNGKNRSVIKRRKRRFDEDFSDEEEDPYTQVKVEDILSPIETPSDIVRRPTLRRILKSPQMELLANTSMEFIESEKTFNKILSRLSSILYCDDPQYVDVTYERTTESQNGEFSMDVDAKSDDKGHKSSPESVHAGRNGHKGDAVADEEARLILVRVRELLQENINFSNEYLNRLRSARAKLTRTNTQKKQLWKRLKMKAIEQERKRIQHMQQQAQRETNGAASVLSSLARNTSPGPSGLNLSYT
;
A
#
# COMPACT_ATOMS: atom_id res chain seq x y z
N MET A 1 -50.88 10.94 -11.41
CA MET A 1 -51.13 10.57 -9.99
C MET A 1 -50.58 9.18 -9.78
N SER A 2 -49.63 9.01 -8.87
CA SER A 2 -48.91 7.74 -8.64
C SER A 2 -49.33 7.18 -7.28
N GLU A 3 -49.88 5.97 -7.26
CA GLU A 3 -50.30 5.30 -6.02
C GLU A 3 -49.08 4.79 -5.24
N GLN A 4 -48.99 5.23 -4.00
CA GLN A 4 -48.02 4.80 -3.01
C GLN A 4 -48.67 3.70 -2.16
N ILE A 5 -48.13 2.48 -2.21
CA ILE A 5 -48.59 1.39 -1.35
C ILE A 5 -47.46 1.10 -0.36
N ASP A 6 -47.69 1.48 0.89
CA ASP A 6 -46.79 1.24 2.01
C ASP A 6 -47.02 -0.17 2.58
N LEU A 7 -45.99 -1.01 2.51
CA LEU A 7 -45.96 -2.31 3.19
C LEU A 7 -45.03 -2.21 4.40
N VAL A 8 -45.63 -2.08 5.58
CA VAL A 8 -44.92 -2.06 6.86
C VAL A 8 -44.62 -3.49 7.31
N LYS A 9 -43.37 -3.93 7.15
CA LYS A 9 -42.78 -4.98 7.98
C LYS A 9 -41.35 -4.58 8.37
N ASN A 10 -41.17 -4.37 9.67
CA ASN A 10 -39.90 -4.22 10.41
C ASN A 10 -39.09 -2.95 10.14
N GLY A 11 -39.59 -1.79 10.60
CA GLY A 11 -38.81 -0.71 11.24
C GLY A 11 -37.68 -0.01 10.45
N LYS A 12 -37.48 -0.31 9.16
CA LYS A 12 -36.51 0.40 8.31
C LYS A 12 -37.17 0.74 6.99
N ASN A 13 -37.45 2.03 6.78
CA ASN A 13 -38.01 2.57 5.55
C ASN A 13 -37.01 2.36 4.41
N ARG A 14 -37.20 1.30 3.61
CA ARG A 14 -36.53 1.16 2.31
C ARG A 14 -37.49 1.71 1.26
N SER A 15 -37.12 2.80 0.59
CA SER A 15 -37.84 3.23 -0.62
C SER A 15 -37.54 2.23 -1.73
N VAL A 16 -38.54 1.43 -2.09
CA VAL A 16 -38.45 0.52 -3.24
C VAL A 16 -38.99 1.28 -4.44
N ILE A 17 -38.08 1.77 -5.29
CA ILE A 17 -38.45 2.34 -6.58
C ILE A 17 -38.93 1.18 -7.47
N LYS A 18 -40.25 0.99 -7.54
CA LYS A 18 -40.87 0.12 -8.54
C LYS A 18 -40.67 0.76 -9.91
N ARG A 19 -39.70 0.26 -10.68
CA ARG A 19 -39.61 0.59 -12.12
C ARG A 19 -40.86 0.06 -12.80
N ARG A 20 -41.61 0.99 -13.37
CA ARG A 20 -42.82 0.78 -14.17
C ARG A 20 -42.51 -0.18 -15.31
N LYS A 21 -43.01 -1.41 -15.23
CA LYS A 21 -43.02 -2.38 -16.34
C LYS A 21 -43.83 -1.75 -17.47
N ARG A 22 -43.16 -1.28 -18.52
CA ARG A 22 -43.82 -0.94 -19.78
C ARG A 22 -44.43 -2.24 -20.31
N ARG A 23 -45.74 -2.20 -20.61
CA ARG A 23 -46.37 -3.22 -21.45
C ARG A 23 -45.69 -3.09 -22.82
N PHE A 24 -44.96 -4.13 -23.21
CA PHE A 24 -44.47 -4.33 -24.56
C PHE A 24 -45.51 -5.26 -25.18
N ASP A 25 -46.37 -4.70 -26.02
CA ASP A 25 -47.21 -5.48 -26.92
C ASP A 25 -46.30 -5.97 -28.07
N GLU A 26 -46.41 -7.27 -28.33
CA GLU A 26 -46.05 -8.03 -29.54
C GLU A 26 -45.05 -7.37 -30.52
N ASP A 27 -43.77 -7.68 -30.34
CA ASP A 27 -42.82 -7.94 -31.44
C ASP A 27 -41.64 -8.74 -30.85
N PHE A 28 -41.82 -10.06 -30.75
CA PHE A 28 -40.74 -11.00 -30.44
C PHE A 28 -39.85 -11.14 -31.68
N SER A 29 -39.01 -10.13 -31.94
CA SER A 29 -37.82 -10.30 -32.78
C SER A 29 -36.70 -10.83 -31.90
N ASP A 30 -36.21 -11.99 -32.26
CA ASP A 30 -35.23 -12.84 -31.59
C ASP A 30 -33.80 -12.25 -31.65
N GLU A 31 -33.61 -11.03 -31.14
CA GLU A 31 -32.28 -10.45 -30.91
C GLU A 31 -32.04 -10.36 -29.39
N GLU A 32 -31.56 -11.47 -28.81
CA GLU A 32 -30.77 -11.41 -27.59
C GLU A 32 -29.69 -10.34 -27.78
N GLU A 33 -29.87 -9.19 -27.14
CA GLU A 33 -28.91 -8.10 -27.14
C GLU A 33 -27.57 -8.65 -26.65
N ASP A 34 -26.64 -8.86 -27.58
CA ASP A 34 -25.36 -9.51 -27.33
C ASP A 34 -24.71 -8.85 -26.10
N PRO A 35 -24.48 -9.60 -25.00
CA PRO A 35 -23.95 -9.06 -23.75
C PRO A 35 -22.58 -8.37 -23.91
N TYR A 36 -21.92 -8.53 -25.08
CA TYR A 36 -20.66 -7.91 -25.43
C TYR A 36 -20.76 -6.65 -26.30
N THR A 37 -21.95 -6.19 -26.70
CA THR A 37 -22.12 -4.94 -27.48
C THR A 37 -21.53 -3.69 -26.82
N GLN A 38 -21.46 -3.67 -25.49
CA GLN A 38 -20.83 -2.57 -24.74
C GLN A 38 -19.29 -2.66 -24.72
N VAL A 39 -18.75 -3.83 -25.07
CA VAL A 39 -17.31 -4.07 -25.14
C VAL A 39 -16.85 -3.71 -26.54
N LYS A 40 -16.25 -2.52 -26.69
CA LYS A 40 -15.59 -2.11 -27.94
C LYS A 40 -14.30 -2.91 -28.12
N VAL A 41 -14.40 -4.12 -28.66
CA VAL A 41 -13.28 -5.06 -28.81
C VAL A 41 -12.17 -4.45 -29.67
N GLU A 42 -12.52 -3.64 -30.67
CA GLU A 42 -11.61 -2.94 -31.58
C GLU A 42 -10.77 -1.90 -30.81
N ASP A 43 -11.36 -1.18 -29.86
CA ASP A 43 -10.63 -0.20 -29.03
C ASP A 43 -9.65 -0.90 -28.07
N ILE A 44 -9.97 -2.11 -27.65
CA ILE A 44 -9.14 -2.92 -26.75
C ILE A 44 -7.98 -3.56 -27.51
N LEU A 45 -8.26 -4.19 -28.64
CA LEU A 45 -7.31 -4.98 -29.43
C LEU A 45 -6.54 -4.18 -30.47
N SER A 46 -6.95 -2.95 -30.79
CA SER A 46 -6.21 -2.11 -31.74
C SER A 46 -4.75 -1.96 -31.30
N PRO A 47 -3.76 -2.00 -32.22
CA PRO A 47 -2.37 -1.75 -31.88
C PRO A 47 -2.17 -0.35 -31.28
N ILE A 48 -1.18 -0.19 -30.41
CA ILE A 48 -0.77 1.13 -29.94
C ILE A 48 0.16 1.74 -31.00
N GLU A 49 -0.37 2.62 -31.84
CA GLU A 49 0.40 3.26 -32.92
C GLU A 49 1.24 4.43 -32.41
N THR A 50 0.69 5.22 -31.49
CA THR A 50 1.41 6.36 -30.89
C THR A 50 1.41 6.29 -29.37
N PRO A 51 2.48 6.80 -28.70
CA PRO A 51 2.53 6.83 -27.24
C PRO A 51 1.36 7.61 -26.61
N SER A 52 0.79 8.57 -27.34
CA SER A 52 -0.35 9.37 -26.90
C SER A 52 -1.65 8.56 -26.78
N ASP A 53 -1.77 7.42 -27.48
CA ASP A 53 -2.97 6.58 -27.44
C ASP A 53 -3.19 5.94 -26.06
N ILE A 54 -2.11 5.79 -25.28
CA ILE A 54 -2.15 5.38 -23.87
C ILE A 54 -3.05 6.31 -23.02
N VAL A 55 -3.10 7.60 -23.36
CA VAL A 55 -3.93 8.60 -22.65
C VAL A 55 -5.41 8.46 -23.01
N ARG A 56 -5.68 8.05 -24.25
CA ARG A 56 -7.04 7.89 -24.81
C ARG A 56 -7.71 6.62 -24.31
N ARG A 57 -6.94 5.52 -24.18
CA ARG A 57 -7.47 4.22 -23.72
C ARG A 57 -7.72 4.20 -22.20
N PRO A 58 -8.97 3.98 -21.74
CA PRO A 58 -9.31 4.03 -20.32
C PRO A 58 -8.56 3.00 -19.45
N THR A 59 -8.31 1.81 -19.98
CA THR A 59 -7.62 0.70 -19.29
C THR A 59 -6.16 1.06 -18.98
N LEU A 60 -5.40 1.49 -20.00
CA LEU A 60 -3.99 1.88 -19.87
C LEU A 60 -3.83 3.13 -19.00
N ARG A 61 -4.72 4.11 -19.17
CA ARG A 61 -4.80 5.30 -18.32
C ARG A 61 -5.00 4.95 -16.84
N ARG A 62 -5.85 3.95 -16.54
CA ARG A 62 -6.11 3.49 -15.17
C ARG A 62 -4.85 2.92 -14.52
N ILE A 63 -4.06 2.14 -15.26
CA ILE A 63 -2.80 1.57 -14.77
C ILE A 63 -1.84 2.70 -14.34
N LEU A 64 -1.66 3.71 -15.19
CA LEU A 64 -0.76 4.85 -14.91
C LEU A 64 -1.26 5.75 -13.76
N LYS A 65 -2.57 5.86 -13.57
CA LYS A 65 -3.16 6.68 -12.50
C LYS A 65 -3.39 5.94 -11.18
N SER A 66 -3.25 4.62 -11.16
CA SER A 66 -3.54 3.80 -9.97
C SER A 66 -2.76 4.28 -8.73
N PRO A 67 -3.37 4.33 -7.54
CA PRO A 67 -2.65 4.68 -6.30
C PRO A 67 -1.89 3.49 -5.71
N GLN A 68 -2.00 2.30 -6.30
CA GLN A 68 -1.51 1.03 -5.72
C GLN A 68 -0.04 1.06 -5.29
N MET A 69 0.85 1.67 -6.10
CA MET A 69 2.27 1.78 -5.75
C MET A 69 2.52 2.68 -4.54
N GLU A 70 1.69 3.70 -4.35
CA GLU A 70 1.76 4.61 -3.22
C GLU A 70 1.23 3.96 -1.95
N LEU A 71 0.08 3.28 -2.05
CA LEU A 71 -0.49 2.49 -0.96
C LEU A 71 0.49 1.43 -0.47
N LEU A 72 1.07 0.65 -1.39
CA LEU A 72 2.02 -0.39 -1.02
C LEU A 72 3.31 0.17 -0.40
N ALA A 73 3.75 1.36 -0.83
CA ALA A 73 4.89 2.04 -0.22
C ALA A 73 4.59 2.54 1.20
N ASN A 74 3.35 2.96 1.47
CA ASN A 74 2.89 3.36 2.79
C ASN A 74 2.74 2.15 3.72
N THR A 75 2.11 1.07 3.26
CA THR A 75 2.05 -0.19 4.02
C THR A 75 3.45 -0.75 4.33
N SER A 76 4.38 -0.65 3.38
CA SER A 76 5.78 -1.03 3.62
C SER A 76 6.44 -0.15 4.69
N MET A 77 6.04 1.11 4.82
CA MET A 77 6.53 2.00 5.89
C MET A 77 6.00 1.57 7.25
N GLU A 78 4.71 1.24 7.35
CA GLU A 78 4.10 0.72 8.58
C GLU A 78 4.80 -0.56 9.04
N PHE A 79 5.10 -1.49 8.12
CA PHE A 79 5.87 -2.69 8.45
C PHE A 79 7.30 -2.39 8.91
N ILE A 80 7.96 -1.38 8.33
CA ILE A 80 9.28 -0.95 8.80
C ILE A 80 9.20 -0.41 10.24
N GLU A 81 8.14 0.31 10.57
CA GLU A 81 7.96 0.89 11.91
C GLU A 81 7.65 -0.20 12.94
N SER A 82 6.73 -1.12 12.63
CA SER A 82 6.41 -2.26 13.50
C SER A 82 7.61 -3.19 13.69
N GLU A 83 8.39 -3.41 12.64
CA GLU A 83 9.58 -4.26 12.74
C GLU A 83 10.69 -3.57 13.54
N LYS A 84 10.85 -2.23 13.41
CA LYS A 84 11.79 -1.47 14.24
C LYS A 84 11.43 -1.53 15.73
N THR A 85 10.13 -1.47 16.07
CA THR A 85 9.73 -1.58 17.48
C THR A 85 9.99 -3.00 18.00
N PHE A 86 9.70 -4.03 17.21
CA PHE A 86 10.03 -5.41 17.54
C PHE A 86 11.55 -5.63 17.73
N ASN A 87 12.37 -5.12 16.81
CA ASN A 87 13.82 -5.23 16.89
C ASN A 87 14.41 -4.55 18.14
N LYS A 88 13.84 -3.42 18.58
CA LYS A 88 14.20 -2.78 19.87
C LYS A 88 13.93 -3.70 21.06
N ILE A 89 12.81 -4.43 21.04
CA ILE A 89 12.46 -5.39 22.11
C ILE A 89 13.49 -6.54 22.12
N LEU A 90 13.83 -7.10 20.96
CA LEU A 90 14.85 -8.15 20.86
C LEU A 90 16.22 -7.66 21.35
N SER A 91 16.61 -6.45 20.94
CA SER A 91 17.88 -5.84 21.36
C SER A 91 17.92 -5.62 22.88
N ARG A 92 16.82 -5.15 23.47
CA ARG A 92 16.72 -4.98 24.92
C ARG A 92 16.78 -6.33 25.65
N LEU A 93 16.04 -7.33 25.17
CA LEU A 93 16.11 -8.69 25.72
C LEU A 93 17.55 -9.22 25.67
N SER A 94 18.26 -8.95 24.58
CA SER A 94 19.67 -9.32 24.45
C SER A 94 20.52 -8.62 25.50
N SER A 95 20.36 -7.31 25.71
CA SER A 95 21.08 -6.57 26.75
C SER A 95 20.80 -7.11 28.16
N ILE A 96 19.55 -7.47 28.47
CA ILE A 96 19.20 -8.09 29.76
C ILE A 96 19.92 -9.45 29.90
N LEU A 97 19.88 -10.28 28.86
CA LEU A 97 20.53 -11.59 28.89
C LEU A 97 22.05 -11.51 28.98
N TYR A 98 22.69 -10.46 28.48
CA TYR A 98 24.12 -10.20 28.64
C TYR A 98 24.47 -9.45 29.93
N CYS A 99 23.49 -9.14 30.79
CA CYS A 99 23.64 -8.33 32.00
C CYS A 99 24.17 -6.91 31.73
N ASP A 100 24.02 -6.42 30.50
CA ASP A 100 24.42 -5.08 30.06
C ASP A 100 23.33 -4.02 30.31
N ASP A 101 22.11 -4.44 30.65
CA ASP A 101 21.00 -3.51 30.96
C ASP A 101 21.14 -2.98 32.42
N PRO A 102 21.34 -1.66 32.62
CA PRO A 102 21.50 -1.05 33.95
C PRO A 102 20.32 -1.29 34.89
N GLN A 103 19.12 -1.56 34.35
CA GLN A 103 17.92 -1.82 35.15
C GLN A 103 17.83 -3.26 35.67
N TYR A 104 18.66 -4.17 35.15
CA TYR A 104 18.60 -5.61 35.43
C TYR A 104 19.97 -6.20 35.80
N VAL A 105 20.92 -5.38 36.25
CA VAL A 105 22.28 -5.81 36.65
C VAL A 105 22.23 -6.87 37.75
N ASP A 106 21.23 -6.79 38.64
CA ASP A 106 21.07 -7.72 39.77
C ASP A 106 20.44 -9.07 39.37
N VAL A 107 20.02 -9.24 38.12
CA VAL A 107 19.49 -10.52 37.62
C VAL A 107 20.66 -11.44 37.31
N THR A 108 21.12 -12.15 38.33
CA THR A 108 22.09 -13.22 38.21
C THR A 108 21.37 -14.50 37.78
N TYR A 109 21.66 -14.97 36.57
CA TYR A 109 21.16 -16.26 36.08
C TYR A 109 22.00 -17.45 36.56
N GLU A 110 23.12 -17.17 37.21
CA GLU A 110 23.97 -18.15 37.87
C GLU A 110 23.61 -18.18 39.36
N ARG A 111 23.11 -19.32 39.85
CA ARG A 111 23.00 -19.55 41.29
C ARG A 111 24.41 -19.73 41.84
N THR A 112 25.01 -18.67 42.37
CA THR A 112 26.27 -18.80 43.11
C THR A 112 26.01 -19.67 44.35
N THR A 113 26.85 -20.68 44.56
CA THR A 113 26.83 -21.59 45.73
C THR A 113 26.97 -20.87 47.07
N GLU A 114 27.22 -19.56 47.07
CA GLU A 114 27.39 -18.72 48.26
C GLU A 114 26.05 -18.32 48.90
N SER A 115 24.94 -18.30 48.15
CA SER A 115 23.62 -17.89 48.68
C SER A 115 22.95 -18.92 49.60
N GLN A 116 23.53 -20.11 49.77
CA GLN A 116 23.03 -21.10 50.76
C GLN A 116 23.67 -20.97 52.14
N ASN A 117 24.73 -20.17 52.31
CA ASN A 117 25.40 -19.97 53.60
C ASN A 117 24.92 -18.72 54.35
N GLY A 118 23.90 -18.02 53.84
CA GLY A 118 23.23 -16.90 54.50
C GLY A 118 22.37 -17.38 55.66
N GLU A 119 23.04 -17.67 56.77
CA GLU A 119 22.50 -17.86 58.11
C GLU A 119 21.38 -16.83 58.38
N PHE A 120 20.16 -17.33 58.55
CA PHE A 120 19.01 -16.53 58.98
C PHE A 120 19.21 -16.21 60.48
N SER A 121 20.09 -15.24 60.78
CA SER A 121 20.19 -14.67 62.12
C SER A 121 18.97 -13.78 62.35
N MET A 122 17.86 -14.40 62.74
CA MET A 122 16.78 -13.70 63.43
C MET A 122 17.31 -13.29 64.80
N ASP A 123 17.77 -12.05 64.93
CA ASP A 123 17.87 -11.37 66.23
C ASP A 123 16.44 -11.19 66.77
N VAL A 124 15.97 -12.22 67.48
CA VAL A 124 14.80 -12.14 68.34
C VAL A 124 15.25 -11.49 69.64
N ASP A 125 14.99 -10.19 69.76
CA ASP A 125 15.15 -9.45 71.01
C ASP A 125 14.07 -9.91 72.01
N ALA A 126 14.35 -11.02 72.70
CA ALA A 126 13.51 -11.54 73.77
C ALA A 126 14.30 -11.51 75.09
N LYS A 127 14.08 -10.43 75.85
CA LYS A 127 14.34 -10.43 77.29
C LYS A 127 13.48 -11.50 77.97
N SER A 128 14.12 -12.56 78.43
CA SER A 128 13.59 -13.38 79.52
C SER A 128 14.74 -14.10 80.23
N ASP A 129 14.88 -13.77 81.50
CA ASP A 129 15.74 -14.41 82.48
C ASP A 129 15.43 -15.91 82.65
N ASP A 130 16.47 -16.62 83.14
CA ASP A 130 16.41 -17.78 84.06
C ASP A 130 16.81 -19.18 83.53
N LYS A 131 17.99 -19.61 84.02
CA LYS A 131 18.46 -20.97 84.41
C LYS A 131 18.45 -22.14 83.41
N GLY A 132 19.66 -22.41 82.86
CA GLY A 132 20.50 -23.56 83.21
C GLY A 132 20.10 -24.99 82.78
N HIS A 133 20.87 -25.62 81.89
CA HIS A 133 21.59 -26.89 82.17
C HIS A 133 22.54 -27.30 81.03
N LYS A 134 23.69 -27.84 81.42
CA LYS A 134 24.74 -28.44 80.57
C LYS A 134 24.32 -29.80 80.02
N SER A 135 24.63 -30.08 78.75
CA SER A 135 25.45 -31.24 78.33
C SER A 135 25.65 -31.28 76.81
N SER A 136 26.86 -31.66 76.42
CA SER A 136 27.38 -31.93 75.08
C SER A 136 27.92 -33.39 75.12
N PRO A 137 28.53 -33.97 74.08
CA PRO A 137 28.22 -34.08 72.64
C PRO A 137 28.27 -35.54 72.13
N GLU A 138 27.65 -35.88 70.98
CA GLU A 138 27.95 -37.03 70.08
C GLU A 138 26.76 -37.16 69.11
N SER A 139 26.81 -37.59 67.86
CA SER A 139 27.85 -37.97 66.90
C SER A 139 27.14 -38.10 65.55
N VAL A 140 27.72 -37.50 64.50
CA VAL A 140 27.88 -38.05 63.13
C VAL A 140 26.72 -38.86 62.53
N HIS A 141 26.02 -38.26 61.56
CA HIS A 141 25.87 -38.93 60.25
C HIS A 141 25.69 -37.93 59.10
N ALA A 142 26.75 -37.85 58.30
CA ALA A 142 26.84 -37.13 57.04
C ALA A 142 25.93 -37.79 55.99
N GLY A 143 24.81 -37.14 55.69
CA GLY A 143 24.01 -37.37 54.48
C GLY A 143 24.42 -36.44 53.35
N ARG A 144 25.70 -36.45 52.96
CA ARG A 144 26.24 -35.63 51.86
C ARG A 144 25.93 -36.28 50.50
N ASN A 145 24.65 -36.40 50.16
CA ASN A 145 24.19 -36.95 48.86
C ASN A 145 23.30 -35.98 48.05
N GLY A 146 23.22 -34.69 48.42
CA GLY A 146 22.38 -33.70 47.74
C GLY A 146 23.03 -32.87 46.62
N HIS A 147 24.37 -32.78 46.54
CA HIS A 147 25.02 -31.73 45.72
C HIS A 147 25.39 -32.12 44.28
N LYS A 148 25.24 -33.39 43.86
CA LYS A 148 25.51 -33.76 42.45
C LYS A 148 24.34 -33.45 41.51
N GLY A 149 23.11 -33.40 42.02
CA GLY A 149 21.92 -33.08 41.22
C GLY A 149 21.85 -31.60 40.84
N ASP A 150 22.12 -30.71 41.80
CA ASP A 150 22.07 -29.25 41.57
C ASP A 150 23.13 -28.77 40.58
N ALA A 151 24.37 -29.27 40.66
CA ALA A 151 25.43 -28.87 39.75
C ALA A 151 25.17 -29.27 38.28
N VAL A 152 24.46 -30.38 38.05
CA VAL A 152 24.07 -30.82 36.70
C VAL A 152 22.93 -29.97 36.15
N ALA A 153 21.97 -29.58 37.01
CA ALA A 153 20.87 -28.68 36.63
C ALA A 153 21.37 -27.26 36.31
N ASP A 154 22.36 -26.76 37.06
CA ASP A 154 22.97 -25.45 36.81
C ASP A 154 23.76 -25.42 35.47
N GLU A 155 24.43 -26.51 35.13
CA GLU A 155 25.12 -26.64 33.83
C GLU A 155 24.12 -26.71 32.67
N GLU A 156 23.02 -27.44 32.83
CA GLU A 156 21.93 -27.48 31.83
C GLU A 156 21.31 -26.09 31.63
N ALA A 157 21.05 -25.35 32.72
CA ALA A 157 20.55 -23.98 32.66
C ALA A 157 21.50 -23.03 31.93
N ARG A 158 22.82 -23.15 32.16
CA ARG A 158 23.83 -22.38 31.43
C ARG A 158 23.83 -22.68 29.93
N LEU A 159 23.75 -23.94 29.54
CA LEU A 159 23.67 -24.33 28.13
C LEU A 159 22.40 -23.80 27.46
N ILE A 160 21.27 -23.81 28.17
CA ILE A 160 20.02 -23.23 27.69
C ILE A 160 20.18 -21.72 27.46
N LEU A 161 20.79 -20.99 28.39
CA LEU A 161 21.01 -19.54 28.24
C LEU A 161 21.93 -19.21 27.07
N VAL A 162 23.01 -19.97 26.87
CA VAL A 162 23.87 -19.83 25.69
C VAL A 162 23.07 -20.03 24.42
N ARG A 163 22.24 -21.09 24.36
CA ARG A 163 21.42 -21.37 23.19
C ARG A 163 20.37 -20.29 22.92
N VAL A 164 19.73 -19.76 23.97
CA VAL A 164 18.76 -18.66 23.85
C VAL A 164 19.45 -17.40 23.34
N ARG A 165 20.65 -17.08 23.81
CA ARG A 165 21.44 -15.94 23.32
C ARG A 165 21.78 -16.06 21.83
N GLU A 166 22.21 -17.24 21.38
CA GLU A 166 22.47 -17.52 19.96
C GLU A 166 21.22 -17.30 19.11
N LEU A 167 20.11 -17.95 19.48
CA LEU A 167 18.85 -17.84 18.76
C LEU A 167 18.31 -16.41 18.75
N LEU A 168 18.49 -15.66 19.83
CA LEU A 168 18.09 -14.27 19.90
C LEU A 168 18.94 -13.40 18.96
N GLN A 169 20.25 -13.62 18.93
CA GLN A 169 21.14 -12.90 18.02
C GLN A 169 20.82 -13.20 16.54
N GLU A 170 20.53 -14.46 16.21
CA GLU A 170 20.05 -14.85 14.88
C GLU A 170 18.75 -14.13 14.53
N ASN A 171 17.78 -14.08 15.45
CA ASN A 171 16.51 -13.36 15.23
C ASN A 171 16.72 -11.85 15.03
N ILE A 172 17.63 -11.21 15.78
CA ILE A 172 17.99 -9.81 15.56
C ILE A 172 18.56 -9.63 14.15
N ASN A 173 19.43 -10.54 13.70
CA ASN A 173 20.02 -10.49 12.37
C ASN A 173 18.94 -10.67 11.27
N PHE A 174 18.02 -11.63 11.42
CA PHE A 174 16.91 -11.83 10.48
C PHE A 174 15.98 -10.61 10.43
N SER A 175 15.64 -10.04 11.58
CA SER A 175 14.84 -8.81 11.68
C SER A 175 15.52 -7.63 10.95
N ASN A 176 16.83 -7.47 11.12
CA ASN A 176 17.61 -6.45 10.42
C ASN A 176 17.64 -6.67 8.90
N GLU A 177 17.79 -7.91 8.45
CA GLU A 177 17.73 -8.24 7.03
C GLU A 177 16.35 -7.95 6.45
N TYR A 178 15.29 -8.36 7.15
CA TYR A 178 13.91 -8.08 6.77
C TYR A 178 13.63 -6.58 6.65
N LEU A 179 14.10 -5.77 7.62
CA LEU A 179 14.06 -4.31 7.55
C LEU A 179 14.76 -3.76 6.29
N ASN A 180 15.93 -4.28 5.95
CA ASN A 180 16.68 -3.83 4.76
C ASN A 180 15.96 -4.20 3.46
N ARG A 181 15.36 -5.39 3.40
CA ARG A 181 14.52 -5.83 2.28
C ARG A 181 13.28 -4.94 2.12
N LEU A 182 12.58 -4.63 3.21
CA LEU A 182 11.42 -3.72 3.21
C LEU A 182 11.80 -2.29 2.77
N ARG A 183 12.91 -1.74 3.28
CA ARG A 183 13.41 -0.41 2.87
C ARG A 183 13.72 -0.37 1.38
N SER A 184 14.36 -1.42 0.86
CA SER A 184 14.69 -1.56 -0.56
C SER A 184 13.44 -1.67 -1.42
N ALA A 185 12.45 -2.48 -1.00
CA ALA A 185 11.17 -2.62 -1.68
C ALA A 185 10.41 -1.28 -1.72
N ARG A 186 10.30 -0.60 -0.58
CA ARG A 186 9.68 0.73 -0.49
C ARG A 186 10.36 1.73 -1.42
N ALA A 187 11.70 1.79 -1.42
CA ALA A 187 12.45 2.67 -2.32
C ALA A 187 12.16 2.39 -3.79
N LYS A 188 12.08 1.11 -4.20
CA LYS A 188 11.68 0.71 -5.55
C LYS A 188 10.25 1.18 -5.86
N LEU A 189 9.29 0.97 -4.95
CA LEU A 189 7.90 1.42 -5.13
C LEU A 189 7.79 2.93 -5.29
N THR A 190 8.49 3.72 -4.47
CA THR A 190 8.49 5.19 -4.56
C THR A 190 9.12 5.67 -5.87
N ARG A 191 10.23 5.06 -6.31
CA ARG A 191 10.86 5.37 -7.60
C ARG A 191 9.92 5.05 -8.75
N THR A 192 9.33 3.86 -8.78
CA THR A 192 8.34 3.45 -9.79
C THR A 192 7.13 4.38 -9.80
N ASN A 193 6.60 4.76 -8.64
CA ASN A 193 5.48 5.72 -8.56
C ASN A 193 5.86 7.08 -9.15
N THR A 194 7.08 7.55 -8.87
CA THR A 194 7.58 8.83 -9.41
C THR A 194 7.77 8.77 -10.92
N GLN A 195 8.42 7.72 -11.43
CA GLN A 195 8.59 7.48 -12.87
C GLN A 195 7.25 7.38 -13.58
N LYS A 196 6.28 6.66 -12.99
CA LYS A 196 4.92 6.55 -13.50
C LYS A 196 4.22 7.92 -13.58
N LYS A 197 4.31 8.75 -12.53
CA LYS A 197 3.77 10.12 -12.50
C LYS A 197 4.43 11.00 -13.58
N GLN A 198 5.75 10.89 -13.75
CA GLN A 198 6.48 11.63 -14.79
C GLN A 198 6.10 11.19 -16.20
N LEU A 199 6.00 9.87 -16.44
CA LEU A 199 5.57 9.30 -17.71
C LEU A 199 4.17 9.78 -18.06
N TRP A 200 3.22 9.71 -17.12
CA TRP A 200 1.86 10.21 -17.32
C TRP A 200 1.84 11.69 -17.72
N LYS A 201 2.63 12.54 -17.06
CA LYS A 201 2.75 13.97 -17.43
C LYS A 201 3.27 14.14 -18.86
N ARG A 202 4.34 13.42 -19.24
CA ARG A 202 4.93 13.48 -20.59
C ARG A 202 3.94 13.02 -21.67
N LEU A 203 3.25 11.91 -21.44
CA LEU A 203 2.23 11.38 -22.36
C LEU A 203 1.06 12.35 -22.52
N LYS A 204 0.58 12.93 -21.40
CA LYS A 204 -0.50 13.93 -21.44
C LYS A 204 -0.09 15.17 -22.23
N MET A 205 1.12 15.68 -22.05
CA MET A 205 1.64 16.83 -22.80
C MET A 205 1.74 16.52 -24.30
N LYS A 206 2.28 15.35 -24.69
CA LYS A 206 2.35 14.93 -26.09
C LYS A 206 0.98 14.76 -26.74
N ALA A 207 0.01 14.23 -26.01
CA ALA A 207 -1.37 14.10 -26.49
C ALA A 207 -2.00 15.48 -26.76
N ILE A 208 -1.81 16.45 -25.87
CA ILE A 208 -2.30 17.83 -26.05
C ILE A 208 -1.59 18.49 -27.25
N GLU A 209 -0.29 18.31 -27.40
CA GLU A 209 0.48 18.87 -28.50
C GLU A 209 0.04 18.31 -29.86
N GLN A 210 -0.17 17.00 -29.96
CA GLN A 210 -0.69 16.37 -31.17
C GLN A 210 -2.09 16.87 -31.53
N GLU A 211 -2.96 17.05 -30.54
CA GLU A 211 -4.30 17.58 -30.76
C GLU A 211 -4.24 19.03 -31.27
N ARG A 212 -3.38 19.87 -30.68
CA ARG A 212 -3.15 21.25 -31.17
C ARG A 212 -2.67 21.26 -32.62
N LYS A 213 -1.72 20.39 -32.98
CA LYS A 213 -1.23 20.27 -34.37
C LYS A 213 -2.33 19.84 -35.33
N ARG A 214 -3.20 18.90 -34.94
CA ARG A 214 -4.36 18.47 -35.74
C ARG A 214 -5.34 19.61 -35.98
N ILE A 215 -5.69 20.37 -34.94
CA ILE A 215 -6.60 21.53 -35.05
C ILE A 215 -5.98 22.61 -35.94
N GLN A 216 -4.69 22.93 -35.78
CA GLN A 216 -3.99 23.90 -36.62
C GLN A 216 -3.96 23.48 -38.09
N HIS A 217 -3.68 22.21 -38.37
CA HIS A 217 -3.69 21.69 -39.74
C HIS A 217 -5.08 21.78 -40.37
N MET A 218 -6.12 21.40 -39.62
CA MET A 218 -7.51 21.49 -40.07
C MET A 218 -7.93 22.95 -40.34
N GLN A 219 -7.54 23.89 -39.48
CA GLN A 219 -7.78 25.32 -39.69
C GLN A 219 -7.07 25.87 -40.93
N GLN A 220 -5.82 25.45 -41.18
CA GLN A 220 -5.09 25.84 -42.38
C GLN A 220 -5.73 25.27 -43.66
N GLN A 221 -6.20 24.02 -43.62
CA GLN A 221 -6.94 23.42 -44.74
C GLN A 221 -8.25 24.17 -45.01
N ALA A 222 -9.05 24.44 -43.96
CA ALA A 222 -10.27 25.21 -44.09
C ALA A 222 -10.02 26.62 -44.65
N GLN A 223 -8.97 27.31 -44.19
CA GLN A 223 -8.59 28.62 -44.72
C GLN A 223 -8.15 28.56 -46.19
N ARG A 224 -7.46 27.50 -46.61
CA ARG A 224 -7.10 27.29 -48.02
C ARG A 224 -8.33 27.07 -48.89
N GLU A 225 -9.29 26.30 -48.42
CA GLU A 225 -10.56 26.06 -49.12
C GLU A 225 -11.39 27.34 -49.22
N THR A 226 -11.50 28.14 -48.15
CA THR A 226 -12.22 29.42 -48.20
C THR A 226 -11.54 30.43 -49.11
N ASN A 227 -10.21 30.53 -49.07
CA ASN A 227 -9.46 31.44 -49.93
C ASN A 227 -9.47 31.00 -51.39
N GLY A 228 -9.44 29.68 -51.65
CA GLY A 228 -9.62 29.10 -52.98
C GLY A 228 -11.00 29.41 -53.55
N ALA A 229 -12.06 29.19 -52.76
CA ALA A 229 -13.44 29.51 -53.17
C ALA A 229 -13.64 31.01 -53.44
N ALA A 230 -13.08 31.90 -52.60
CA ALA A 230 -13.13 33.34 -52.82
C ALA A 230 -12.35 33.77 -54.08
N SER A 231 -11.21 33.13 -54.37
CA SER A 231 -10.46 33.35 -55.61
C SER A 231 -11.29 32.95 -56.84
N VAL A 232 -11.93 31.77 -56.82
CA VAL A 232 -12.77 31.28 -57.92
C VAL A 232 -13.97 32.21 -58.17
N LEU A 233 -14.64 32.65 -57.10
CA LEU A 233 -15.75 33.62 -57.20
C LEU A 233 -15.28 34.98 -57.74
N SER A 234 -14.10 35.46 -57.33
CA SER A 234 -13.54 36.71 -57.86
C SER A 234 -13.18 36.61 -59.35
N SER A 235 -12.68 35.45 -59.81
CA SER A 235 -12.44 35.22 -61.24
C SER A 235 -13.74 35.09 -62.05
N LEU A 236 -14.80 34.50 -61.48
CA LEU A 236 -16.10 34.41 -62.16
C LEU A 236 -16.74 35.80 -62.34
N ALA A 237 -16.65 36.65 -61.31
CA ALA A 237 -17.22 38.00 -61.34
C ALA A 237 -16.50 38.94 -62.34
N ARG A 238 -15.22 38.72 -62.66
CA ARG A 238 -14.50 39.51 -63.68
C ARG A 238 -14.85 39.11 -65.12
N ASN A 239 -15.29 37.88 -65.35
CA ASN A 239 -15.66 37.41 -66.69
C ASN A 239 -17.11 37.72 -67.07
N THR A 240 -17.95 38.11 -66.11
CA THR A 240 -19.31 38.61 -66.35
C THR A 240 -19.33 40.14 -66.34
N SER A 241 -18.53 40.77 -67.20
CA SER A 241 -18.73 42.18 -67.53
C SER A 241 -19.76 42.26 -68.67
N PRO A 242 -20.93 42.87 -68.48
CA PRO A 242 -21.87 43.08 -69.57
C PRO A 242 -21.23 44.04 -70.57
N GLY A 243 -20.98 43.55 -71.78
CA GLY A 243 -20.42 44.35 -72.87
C GLY A 243 -21.29 45.59 -73.14
N PRO A 244 -20.68 46.73 -73.51
CA PRO A 244 -21.41 47.96 -73.74
C PRO A 244 -22.30 47.81 -74.98
N SER A 245 -23.61 47.72 -74.76
CA SER A 245 -24.62 47.83 -75.80
C SER A 245 -24.57 49.23 -76.40
N GLY A 246 -23.81 49.39 -77.48
CA GLY A 246 -23.86 50.57 -78.33
C GLY A 246 -25.20 50.64 -79.05
N LEU A 247 -26.11 51.48 -78.57
CA LEU A 247 -27.23 51.99 -79.36
C LEU A 247 -26.96 53.46 -79.66
N ASN A 248 -26.30 53.67 -80.80
CA ASN A 248 -26.39 54.90 -81.57
C ASN A 248 -27.80 54.99 -82.13
N LEU A 249 -28.59 55.99 -81.74
CA LEU A 249 -29.65 56.51 -82.60
C LEU A 249 -29.58 58.04 -82.56
N SER A 250 -29.05 58.58 -83.65
CA SER A 250 -29.02 59.98 -84.03
C SER A 250 -30.41 60.50 -84.44
N TYR A 251 -30.63 61.81 -84.21
CA TYR A 251 -31.37 62.81 -85.01
C TYR A 251 -32.30 62.27 -86.12
N THR A 252 -33.58 62.64 -86.20
CA THR A 252 -34.19 63.99 -86.27
C THR A 252 -35.69 63.90 -86.06
#